data_AF-A0A2V8XRQ2-F1
#
_entry.id   AF-A0A2V8XRQ2-F1
#
_cell.length_a   1.000
_cell.length_b   1.000
_cell.length_c   1.000
_cell.angle_alpha   90.00
_cell.angle_beta   90.00
_cell.angle_gamma   90.00
#
_symmetry.space_group_name_H-M   'P 1'
#
loop_
_entity.id
_entity.type
_entity.pdbx_description
1 polymer ?
#
loop_
_entity_poly.entity_id
_entity_poly.type
_entity_poly.pdbx_seq_one_letter_code
_entity_poly.pdbx_strand_id
1 'polypeptide(L)' 'MSATGGMIILPEGLAAGTKFVLENPKTQQKVEVNVVRPSQLNQEGSLVPVEFLTPAPQFWNIFFPPTVN' A
#
# COMPACT_ATOMS: atom_id res chain seq x y z
N MET A 1 -1.35 9.01 -10.14
CA MET A 1 -1.37 8.01 -9.05
C MET A 1 -0.66 8.65 -7.87
N SER A 2 -1.37 8.86 -6.76
CA SER A 2 -0.94 9.69 -5.63
C SER A 2 0.07 8.99 -4.72
N ALA A 3 1.00 9.77 -4.15
CA ALA A 3 2.03 9.33 -3.21
C ALA A 3 1.52 8.71 -1.89
N THR A 4 0.20 8.70 -1.70
CA THR A 4 -0.51 8.14 -0.55
C THR A 4 -0.97 6.71 -0.76
N GLY A 5 -0.79 6.10 -1.93
CA GLY A 5 -1.29 4.73 -2.19
C GLY A 5 -0.24 3.78 -2.74
N GLY A 6 -0.50 2.48 -2.59
CA GLY A 6 0.31 1.41 -3.15
C GLY A 6 -0.52 0.17 -3.46
N MET A 7 0.02 -0.72 -4.29
CA MET A 7 -0.53 -2.06 -4.50
C MET A 7 0.46 -3.06 -3.94
N ILE A 8 -0.04 -3.98 -3.12
CA ILE A 8 0.75 -5.10 -2.59
C ILE A 8 0.14 -6.41 -3.06
N ILE A 9 0.98 -7.43 -3.20
CA ILE A 9 0.51 -8.80 -3.46
C ILE A 9 0.63 -9.55 -2.14
N LEU A 10 -0.49 -10.10 -1.68
CA LEU A 10 -0.55 -10.96 -0.51
C LEU A 10 -1.00 -12.35 -0.96
N PRO A 11 -0.51 -13.42 -0.30
CA PRO A 11 -1.03 -14.76 -0.55
C PRO A 11 -2.51 -14.88 -0.15
N GLU A 12 -2.94 -14.06 0.82
CA GLU A 12 -4.32 -13.99 1.29
C GLU A 12 -4.97 -12.66 0.89
N GLY A 13 -6.22 -12.72 0.45
CA GLY A 13 -6.98 -11.54 0.06
C GLY A 13 -7.54 -10.79 1.26
N LEU A 14 -7.34 -9.47 1.30
CA LEU A 14 -7.94 -8.60 2.31
C LEU A 14 -9.21 -7.91 1.78
N ALA A 15 -10.21 -7.78 2.65
CA ALA A 15 -11.44 -7.06 2.34
C ALA A 15 -11.22 -5.54 2.30
N ALA A 16 -12.05 -4.84 1.53
CA ALA A 16 -12.05 -3.37 1.52
C ALA A 16 -12.38 -2.80 2.90
N GLY A 17 -11.70 -1.74 3.29
CA GLY A 17 -11.81 -1.11 4.61
C GLY A 17 -11.00 -1.80 5.71
N THR A 18 -10.31 -2.90 5.40
CA THR A 18 -9.38 -3.53 6.35
C THR A 18 -8.20 -2.59 6.60
N LYS A 19 -7.96 -2.28 7.88
CA LYS A 19 -6.80 -1.49 8.32
C LYS A 19 -5.76 -2.41 8.89
N PHE A 20 -4.52 -2.26 8.45
CA PHE A 20 -3.41 -3.04 8.96
C PHE A 20 -2.12 -2.25 8.90
N VAL A 21 -1.10 -2.72 9.62
CA VAL A 21 0.23 -2.13 9.61
C VAL A 21 1.06 -2.84 8.56
N LEU A 22 1.52 -2.10 7.56
CA LEU A 22 2.48 -2.59 6.60
C LEU A 22 3.88 -2.30 7.13
N GLU A 23 4.67 -3.35 7.33
CA GLU A 23 6.08 -3.24 7.70
C GLU A 23 6.94 -3.43 6.44
N ASN A 24 7.84 -2.49 6.17
CA ASN A 24 8.85 -2.67 5.14
C ASN A 24 10.11 -3.28 5.76
N PRO A 25 10.46 -4.55 5.48
CA PRO A 25 11.66 -5.17 6.06
C PRO A 25 12.96 -4.52 5.60
N LYS A 26 12.97 -3.80 4.46
CA LYS A 26 14.18 -3.09 3.99
C LYS A 26 14.49 -1.84 4.80
N THR A 27 13.47 -1.07 5.17
CA THR A 27 13.62 0.20 5.90
C THR A 27 13.25 0.08 7.38
N GLN A 28 12.71 -1.08 7.80
CA GLN A 28 12.11 -1.33 9.12
C GLN A 28 11.00 -0.32 9.49
N GLN A 29 10.45 0.39 8.50
CA GLN A 29 9.35 1.32 8.73
C GLN A 29 8.03 0.58 8.80
N LYS A 30 7.20 0.99 9.75
CA LYS A 30 5.82 0.54 9.94
C LYS A 30 4.90 1.68 9.59
N VAL A 31 3.95 1.43 8.71
CA VAL A 31 2.97 2.42 8.28
C VAL A 31 1.59 1.82 8.33
N GLU A 32 0.64 2.57 8.86
CA GLU A 32 -0.76 2.16 8.85
C GLU A 32 -1.35 2.38 7.46
N VAL A 33 -1.91 1.32 6.91
CA VAL A 33 -2.56 1.33 5.62
C VAL A 33 -4.00 0.85 5.75
N ASN A 34 -4.83 1.34 4.84
CA ASN A 34 -6.21 0.93 4.70
C ASN A 34 -6.43 0.36 3.31
N VAL A 35 -7.06 -0.81 3.22
CA VAL A 35 -7.47 -1.41 1.96
C VAL A 35 -8.58 -0.56 1.34
N VAL A 36 -8.32 0.06 0.19
CA VAL A 36 -9.32 0.93 -0.47
C VAL A 36 -10.32 0.14 -1.30
N ARG A 37 -9.95 -1.06 -1.75
CA ARG A 37 -10.80 -1.93 -2.59
C ARG A 37 -10.53 -3.41 -2.29
N PRO A 38 -11.50 -4.30 -2.50
CA PRO A 38 -11.29 -5.71 -2.24
C PRO A 38 -10.13 -6.24 -3.09
N SER A 39 -9.38 -7.18 -2.51
CA SER A 39 -8.26 -7.79 -3.19
C SER A 39 -8.68 -8.49 -4.48
N GLN A 40 -7.93 -8.28 -5.55
CA GLN A 40 -8.16 -8.92 -6.83
C GLN A 40 -7.28 -10.17 -6.95
N LEU A 41 -7.90 -11.34 -7.08
CA LEU A 41 -7.19 -12.60 -7.33
C LEU A 41 -6.45 -12.51 -8.67
N ASN A 42 -5.15 -12.76 -8.63
CA ASN A 42 -4.26 -12.81 -9.77
C ASN A 42 -3.45 -14.11 -9.75
N GLN A 43 -2.76 -14.43 -10.84
CA GLN A 43 -2.00 -15.68 -10.98
C GLN A 43 -0.88 -15.85 -9.94
N GLU A 44 -0.32 -14.75 -9.43
CA GLU A 44 0.75 -14.74 -8.42
C GLU A 44 0.24 -14.57 -6.97
N GLY A 45 -1.04 -14.26 -6.78
CA GLY A 45 -1.64 -14.00 -5.46
C GLY A 45 -2.76 -12.97 -5.50
N SER A 46 -3.13 -12.46 -4.34
CA SER A 46 -4.17 -11.45 -4.18
C SER A 46 -3.59 -10.04 -4.24
N LEU A 47 -3.92 -9.29 -5.29
CA LEU A 47 -3.57 -7.87 -5.44
C LEU A 47 -4.43 -7.04 -4.50
N VAL A 48 -3.84 -6.50 -3.45
CA VAL A 48 -4.51 -5.67 -2.46
C VAL A 48 -4.12 -4.21 -2.66
N PRO A 49 -5.03 -3.36 -3.17
CA PRO A 49 -4.80 -1.93 -3.26
C PRO A 49 -5.00 -1.29 -1.88
N VAL A 50 -3.95 -0.60 -1.42
CA VAL A 50 -3.89 0.00 -0.10
C VAL A 50 -3.55 1.49 -0.18
N GLU A 51 -4.05 2.25 0.78
CA GLU A 51 -3.76 3.66 0.95
C GLU A 51 -3.16 3.90 2.33
N PHE A 52 -2.07 4.66 2.38
CA PHE A 52 -1.42 5.09 3.60
C PHE A 52 -2.31 6.07 4.34
N LEU A 53 -2.57 5.76 5.62
CA LEU A 53 -3.29 6.65 6.52
C LEU A 53 -2.44 7.86 6.91
N THR A 54 -1.11 7.73 6.83
CA THR A 54 -0.13 8.78 7.10
C THR A 54 0.84 8.95 5.93
N PRO A 55 1.20 10.17 5.52
CA PRO A 55 2.14 10.38 4.41
C PRO A 55 3.51 9.75 4.75
N ALA A 56 3.87 8.71 4.00
CA ALA A 56 5.12 7.96 4.20
C ALA A 56 5.95 7.92 2.91
N PRO A 57 6.46 9.07 2.41
CA PRO A 57 7.20 9.14 1.15
C PRO A 57 8.49 8.30 1.17
N GLN A 58 9.06 8.09 2.35
CA GLN A 58 10.26 7.27 2.53
C GLN A 58 9.94 5.77 2.67
N PHE A 59 8.68 5.37 2.84
CA PHE A 59 8.34 3.96 3.08
C PHE A 59 8.73 3.08 1.91
N TRP A 60 8.33 3.47 0.70
CA TRP A 60 8.71 2.77 -0.52
C TRP A 60 10.08 3.19 -1.08
N ASN A 61 10.71 4.20 -0.47
CA ASN A 61 11.92 4.85 -0.99
C ASN A 61 11.77 5.34 -2.44
N ILE A 62 10.53 5.65 -2.86
CA ILE A 62 10.20 6.25 -4.17
C ILE A 62 9.70 7.66 -3.91
N PHE A 63 10.44 8.61 -4.46
CA PHE A 63 10.04 10.00 -4.48
C PHE A 63 9.10 10.19 -5.66
N PHE A 64 7.80 10.27 -5.40
CA PHE A 64 6.87 10.73 -6.42
C PHE A 64 7.11 12.23 -6.60
N PRO A 65 7.56 12.70 -7.78
CA PRO A 65 7.68 14.14 -8.00
C PRO A 65 6.30 14.77 -7.76
N PRO A 66 6.24 15.96 -7.10
CA PRO A 66 4.97 16.63 -6.93
C PRO A 66 4.39 16.85 -8.33
N THR A 67 3.15 16.38 -8.54
CA THR A 67 2.37 16.78 -9.71
C THR A 67 2.10 18.27 -9.54
N VAL A 68 3.04 19.09 -10.01
CA VAL A 68 2.81 20.50 -10.27
C VAL A 68 1.71 20.54 -11.32
N ASN A 69 0.58 21.14 -10.95
CA ASN A 69 -0.51 21.46 -11.85
C ASN A 69 -0.45 22.97 -12.08
#